data_AF-A0A7S0E5W4-F1
#
_entry.id   AF-A0A7S0E5W4-F1
#
_cell.length_a   1.000
_cell.length_b   1.000
_cell.length_c   1.000
_cell.angle_alpha   90.00
_cell.angle_beta   90.00
_cell.angle_gamma   90.00
#
_symmetry.space_group_name_H-M   'P 1'
#
loop_
_entity.id
_entity.type
_entity.pdbx_description
1 polymer ?
#
loop_
_entity_poly.entity_id
_entity_poly.type
_entity_poly.pdbx_seq_one_letter_code
_entity_poly.pdbx_strand_id
1 'polypeptide(L)'
;LIERLTLADAPSDSFSPETNPNDAMREQIVRRAALELSDGDYVNLGIGMPTLVSNYVPSGVNITLQAENGMLGVGPFPNSGKEDCDLINAGKQTVTEKYGSSFFSADQSFAMIRGAHCQVTILGTMEVAANGDMANYLIPGKLVKGMGGAMDLVASGSR
;
A
#
# COMPACT_ATOMS: atom_id res chain seq x y z
N LEU A 1 -16.28 2.92 -6.98
CA LEU A 1 -17.20 2.17 -6.07
C LEU A 1 -16.44 1.93 -4.78
N ILE A 2 -16.76 2.65 -3.70
CA ILE A 2 -16.14 2.41 -2.38
C ILE A 2 -16.61 1.05 -1.87
N GLU A 3 -15.68 0.20 -1.45
CA GLU A 3 -16.04 -1.02 -0.71
C GLU A 3 -15.94 -0.83 0.81
N ARG A 4 -15.07 0.06 1.30
CA ARG A 4 -14.90 0.33 2.75
C ARG A 4 -14.77 1.83 3.04
N LEU A 5 -15.82 2.45 3.57
CA LEU A 5 -15.70 3.80 4.17
C LEU A 5 -14.67 3.74 5.30
N THR A 6 -13.60 4.51 5.16
CA THR A 6 -12.48 4.53 6.10
C THR A 6 -12.19 5.98 6.46
N LEU A 7 -12.38 6.31 7.74
CA LEU A 7 -12.18 7.65 8.26
C LEU A 7 -10.94 7.67 9.16
N ALA A 8 -10.30 8.84 9.31
CA ALA A 8 -9.15 9.01 10.19
C ALA A 8 -9.44 8.62 11.66
N ASP A 9 -10.67 8.90 12.12
CA ASP A 9 -11.12 8.62 13.49
C ASP A 9 -11.74 7.23 13.66
N ALA A 10 -11.90 6.48 12.57
CA ALA A 10 -12.36 5.10 12.66
C ALA A 10 -11.28 4.28 13.40
N PRO A 11 -11.65 3.22 14.16
CA PRO A 11 -10.67 2.28 14.70
C PRO A 11 -9.84 1.75 13.53
N SER A 12 -8.64 2.31 13.38
CA SER A 12 -7.80 2.05 12.22
C SER A 12 -7.32 0.60 12.28
N ASP A 13 -6.76 0.10 11.18
CA ASP A 13 -5.95 -1.12 11.20
C ASP A 13 -4.62 -0.83 11.95
N SER A 14 -4.70 -0.29 13.17
CA SER A 14 -3.60 0.00 14.08
C SER A 14 -3.30 -1.23 14.93
N PHE A 15 -2.02 -1.46 15.20
CA PHE A 15 -1.59 -2.49 16.11
C PHE A 15 -2.11 -2.23 17.53
N SER A 16 -2.65 -3.27 18.17
CA SER A 16 -3.03 -3.24 19.59
C SER A 16 -2.29 -4.36 20.34
N PRO A 17 -0.98 -4.18 20.63
CA PRO A 17 -0.15 -5.24 21.22
C PRO A 17 -0.68 -5.75 22.57
N GLU A 18 -1.38 -4.89 23.32
CA GLU A 18 -1.94 -5.21 24.63
C GLU A 18 -3.11 -6.20 24.56
N THR A 19 -3.81 -6.24 23.42
CA THR A 19 -4.98 -7.11 23.21
C THR A 19 -4.73 -8.22 22.19
N ASN A 20 -3.67 -8.12 21.38
CA ASN A 20 -3.24 -9.15 20.45
C ASN A 20 -1.71 -9.31 20.46
N PRO A 21 -1.18 -10.41 21.03
CA PRO A 21 0.27 -10.62 21.13
C PRO A 21 0.98 -10.63 19.76
N ASN A 22 0.27 -11.00 18.68
CA ASN A 22 0.83 -11.03 17.34
C ASN A 22 1.05 -9.61 16.76
N ASP A 23 0.36 -8.61 17.30
CA ASP A 23 0.46 -7.23 16.79
C ASP A 23 1.81 -6.61 17.13
N ALA A 24 2.44 -6.98 18.26
CA ALA A 24 3.81 -6.56 18.57
C ALA A 24 4.80 -7.00 17.47
N MET A 25 4.68 -8.25 17.01
CA MET A 25 5.53 -8.80 15.96
C MET A 25 5.24 -8.13 14.61
N ARG A 26 3.97 -7.91 14.28
CA ARG A 26 3.59 -7.23 13.03
C ARG A 26 4.06 -5.79 13.01
N GLU A 27 3.94 -5.08 14.14
CA GLU A 27 4.46 -3.72 14.29
C GLU A 27 5.97 -3.69 14.07
N GLN A 28 6.72 -4.64 14.64
CA GLN A 28 8.15 -4.75 14.43
C GLN A 28 8.50 -4.92 12.94
N ILE A 29 7.76 -5.76 12.21
CA ILE A 29 7.96 -5.97 10.77
C ILE A 29 7.71 -4.66 10.00
N VAL A 30 6.60 -3.98 10.28
CA VAL A 30 6.24 -2.72 9.60
C VAL A 30 7.25 -1.62 9.89
N ARG A 31 7.69 -1.47 11.15
CA ARG A 31 8.70 -0.49 11.53
C ARG A 31 10.04 -0.75 10.87
N ARG A 32 10.43 -2.02 10.74
CA ARG A 32 11.65 -2.38 10.01
C ARG A 32 11.51 -2.08 8.52
N ALA A 33 10.37 -2.41 7.91
CA ALA A 33 10.11 -2.14 6.49
C ALA A 33 10.12 -0.63 6.18
N ALA A 34 9.67 0.22 7.10
CA ALA A 34 9.72 1.68 6.95
C ALA A 34 11.15 2.24 6.80
N LEU A 35 12.15 1.55 7.36
CA LEU A 35 13.56 1.93 7.23
C LEU A 35 14.15 1.63 5.84
N GLU A 36 13.43 0.90 4.97
CA GLU A 36 13.85 0.70 3.59
C GLU A 36 13.60 1.94 2.72
N LEU A 37 12.73 2.86 3.16
CA LEU A 37 12.30 4.02 2.38
C LEU A 37 13.29 5.18 2.52
N SER A 38 13.57 5.84 1.40
CA SER A 38 14.47 6.99 1.30
C SER A 38 13.71 8.28 0.95
N ASP A 39 14.29 9.43 1.30
CA ASP A 39 13.70 10.74 0.95
C ASP A 39 13.62 10.88 -0.57
N GLY A 40 12.42 11.23 -1.07
CA GLY A 40 12.12 11.35 -2.49
C GLY A 40 11.59 10.08 -3.15
N ASP A 41 11.50 8.94 -2.46
CA ASP A 41 11.00 7.70 -3.06
C ASP A 41 9.53 7.81 -3.51
N TYR A 42 9.25 7.30 -4.70
CA TYR A 42 7.91 6.93 -5.16
C TYR A 42 7.63 5.47 -4.79
N VAL A 43 6.61 5.25 -3.97
CA VAL A 43 6.40 3.97 -3.28
C VAL A 43 5.00 3.43 -3.58
N ASN A 44 4.92 2.15 -3.92
CA ASN A 44 3.67 1.41 -3.95
C ASN A 44 3.58 0.47 -2.72
N LEU A 45 2.47 0.54 -2.00
CA LEU A 45 2.23 -0.26 -0.79
C LEU A 45 1.03 -1.18 -1.01
N GLY A 46 1.26 -2.48 -0.93
CA GLY A 46 0.20 -3.49 -0.97
C GLY A 46 -0.73 -3.41 0.24
N ILE A 47 -1.96 -3.90 0.08
CA ILE A 47 -2.99 -3.90 1.12
C ILE A 47 -2.53 -4.70 2.36
N GLY A 48 -2.82 -4.19 3.56
CA GLY A 48 -2.59 -4.87 4.83
C GLY A 48 -1.41 -4.30 5.61
N MET A 49 -0.46 -5.13 6.04
CA MET A 49 0.74 -4.62 6.74
C MET A 49 1.54 -3.60 5.91
N PRO A 50 1.72 -3.73 4.58
CA PRO A 50 2.49 -2.75 3.83
C PRO A 50 1.85 -1.34 3.85
N THR A 51 0.52 -1.22 3.78
CA THR A 51 -0.14 0.09 3.92
C THR A 51 0.16 0.79 5.25
N LEU A 52 0.51 0.06 6.31
CA LEU A 52 0.86 0.66 7.61
C LEU A 52 2.29 1.22 7.64
N VAL A 53 3.14 0.85 6.67
CA VAL A 53 4.54 1.32 6.61
C VAL A 53 4.63 2.84 6.51
N SER A 54 3.68 3.48 5.81
CA SER A 54 3.64 4.94 5.67
C SER A 54 3.51 5.69 7.01
N ASN A 55 2.97 5.04 8.05
CA ASN A 55 2.79 5.65 9.37
C ASN A 55 4.08 5.65 10.20
N TYR A 56 5.10 4.88 9.79
CA TYR A 56 6.36 4.71 10.52
C TYR A 56 7.58 5.24 9.76
N VAL A 57 7.35 5.99 8.68
CA VAL A 57 8.41 6.67 7.92
C VAL A 57 9.16 7.62 8.86
N PRO A 58 10.50 7.57 8.91
CA PRO A 58 11.29 8.44 9.78
C PRO A 58 11.05 9.92 9.51
N SER A 59 11.17 10.74 10.54
CA SER A 59 11.13 12.19 10.38
C SER A 59 12.24 12.66 9.42
N GLY A 60 11.89 13.57 8.50
CA GLY A 60 12.80 14.06 7.47
C GLY A 60 12.86 13.21 6.20
N VAL A 61 12.13 12.08 6.14
CA VAL A 61 11.98 11.26 4.93
C VAL A 61 10.59 11.52 4.32
N ASN A 62 10.57 12.10 3.12
CA ASN A 62 9.35 12.39 2.38
C ASN A 62 9.18 11.38 1.24
N ILE A 63 8.10 10.62 1.27
CA ILE A 63 7.76 9.68 0.21
C ILE A 63 6.48 10.11 -0.53
N THR A 64 6.37 9.72 -1.79
CA THR A 64 5.17 9.87 -2.60
C THR A 64 4.52 8.52 -2.83
N LEU A 65 3.31 8.34 -2.31
CA LEU A 65 2.57 7.09 -2.45
C LEU A 65 1.87 7.04 -3.82
N GLN A 66 2.10 5.95 -4.54
CA GLN A 66 1.41 5.61 -5.78
C GLN A 66 0.31 4.58 -5.49
N ALA A 67 -0.88 4.81 -6.05
CA ALA A 67 -1.97 3.83 -6.02
C ALA A 67 -2.27 3.35 -7.45
N GLU A 68 -2.34 2.03 -7.61
CA GLU A 68 -2.49 1.37 -8.91
C GLU A 68 -3.78 1.78 -9.66
N ASN A 69 -4.80 2.24 -8.94
CA ASN A 69 -6.05 2.74 -9.50
C ASN A 69 -5.97 4.17 -10.08
N GLY A 70 -4.78 4.79 -10.14
CA GLY A 70 -4.57 6.01 -10.93
C GLY A 70 -4.31 7.28 -10.13
N MET A 71 -3.63 7.17 -8.99
CA MET A 71 -3.31 8.33 -8.14
C MET A 71 -1.83 8.31 -7.73
N LEU A 72 -1.21 9.49 -7.71
CA LEU A 72 0.12 9.72 -7.15
C LEU A 72 0.02 10.83 -6.10
N GLY A 73 0.58 10.60 -4.92
CA GLY A 73 0.44 11.51 -3.79
C GLY A 73 -0.78 11.20 -2.90
N VAL A 74 -1.02 9.91 -2.63
CA VAL A 74 -2.08 9.48 -1.69
C VAL A 74 -1.84 10.09 -0.31
N GLY A 75 -2.87 10.73 0.23
CA GLY A 75 -2.91 11.30 1.57
C GLY A 75 -3.45 10.32 2.63
N PRO A 76 -3.58 10.78 3.89
CA PRO A 76 -4.21 9.99 4.95
C PRO A 76 -5.71 9.75 4.68
N PHE A 77 -6.35 8.95 5.52
CA PHE A 77 -7.80 8.81 5.51
C PHE A 77 -8.49 10.15 5.82
N PRO A 78 -9.68 10.42 5.23
CA PRO A 78 -10.42 11.65 5.46
C PRO A 78 -11.03 11.70 6.87
N ASN A 79 -11.19 12.91 7.41
CA ASN A 79 -12.02 13.12 8.60
C ASN A 79 -13.50 12.94 8.25
N SER A 80 -14.35 12.70 9.25
CA SER A 80 -15.79 12.59 9.05
C SER A 80 -16.39 13.83 8.36
N GLY A 81 -17.20 13.62 7.32
CA GLY A 81 -17.79 14.66 6.48
C GLY A 81 -16.83 15.22 5.41
N LYS A 82 -15.64 14.65 5.27
CA LYS A 82 -14.65 14.98 4.22
C LYS A 82 -14.35 13.80 3.31
N GLU A 83 -15.03 12.68 3.49
CA GLU A 83 -14.97 11.54 2.59
C GLU A 83 -15.49 11.86 1.20
N ASP A 84 -14.82 11.33 0.18
CA ASP A 84 -15.22 11.41 -1.23
C ASP A 84 -15.21 9.99 -1.81
N CYS A 85 -16.28 9.62 -2.52
CA CYS A 85 -16.44 8.29 -3.09
C CYS A 85 -15.62 8.04 -4.35
N ASP A 86 -15.11 9.10 -4.96
CA ASP A 86 -14.22 9.04 -6.10
C ASP A 86 -12.74 9.00 -5.66
N LEU A 87 -12.43 9.36 -4.42
CA LEU A 87 -11.08 9.30 -3.85
C LEU A 87 -10.87 8.05 -3.00
N ILE A 88 -10.43 6.99 -3.66
CA ILE A 88 -10.11 5.70 -3.03
C ILE A 88 -8.70 5.23 -3.36
N ASN A 89 -8.10 4.44 -2.46
CA ASN A 89 -6.85 3.72 -2.73
C ASN A 89 -7.10 2.35 -3.41
N ALA A 90 -6.02 1.62 -3.70
CA ALA A 90 -6.08 0.26 -4.27
C ALA A 90 -6.85 -0.75 -3.38
N GLY A 91 -6.88 -0.52 -2.06
CA GLY A 91 -7.66 -1.27 -1.09
C GLY A 91 -9.14 -0.87 -1.03
N LYS A 92 -9.60 0.03 -1.90
CA LYS A 92 -10.97 0.56 -1.98
C LYS A 92 -11.43 1.25 -0.69
N GLN A 93 -10.48 1.83 0.02
CA GLN A 93 -10.68 2.68 1.20
C GLN A 93 -10.69 4.14 0.77
N THR A 94 -11.57 4.95 1.37
CA THR A 94 -11.58 6.41 1.17
C THR A 94 -10.29 7.04 1.65
N VAL A 95 -9.69 7.89 0.83
CA VAL A 95 -8.42 8.59 1.12
C VAL A 95 -8.53 10.07 0.78
N THR A 96 -7.53 10.85 1.19
CA THR A 96 -7.34 12.24 0.78
C THR A 96 -6.18 12.34 -0.20
N GLU A 97 -5.91 13.55 -0.69
CA GLU A 97 -4.77 13.86 -1.54
C GLU A 97 -3.76 14.76 -0.83
N LYS A 98 -2.47 14.58 -1.15
CA LYS A 98 -1.41 15.51 -0.73
C LYS A 98 -1.27 16.65 -1.74
N TYR A 99 -0.73 17.77 -1.31
CA TYR A 99 -0.33 18.84 -2.22
C TYR A 99 0.63 18.31 -3.29
N GLY A 100 0.35 18.62 -4.56
CA GLY A 100 1.09 18.09 -5.70
C GLY A 100 0.64 16.71 -6.16
N SER A 101 -0.53 16.23 -5.71
CA SER A 101 -1.16 15.01 -6.22
C SER A 101 -1.43 15.09 -7.73
N SER A 102 -1.50 13.92 -8.37
CA SER A 102 -1.95 13.80 -9.76
C SER A 102 -2.80 12.56 -9.96
N PHE A 103 -3.70 12.64 -10.94
CA PHE A 103 -4.57 11.56 -11.35
C PHE A 103 -4.28 11.17 -12.80
N PHE A 104 -4.36 9.88 -13.08
CA PHE A 104 -4.09 9.32 -14.39
C PHE A 104 -4.89 8.05 -14.61
N SER A 105 -5.02 7.64 -15.87
CA SER A 105 -5.74 6.42 -16.22
C SER A 105 -4.98 5.16 -15.77
N ALA A 106 -5.69 4.04 -15.66
CA ALA A 106 -5.08 2.77 -15.23
C ALA A 106 -3.94 2.33 -16.16
N ASP A 107 -4.04 2.56 -17.48
CA ASP A 107 -2.97 2.25 -18.42
C ASP A 107 -1.70 3.06 -18.16
N GLN A 108 -1.83 4.34 -17.79
CA GLN A 108 -0.69 5.19 -17.38
C GLN A 108 -0.13 4.75 -16.02
N SER A 109 -1.00 4.38 -15.08
CA SER A 109 -0.61 3.82 -13.77
C SER A 109 0.27 2.59 -13.93
N PHE A 110 -0.18 1.62 -14.73
CA PHE A 110 0.59 0.41 -15.00
C PHE A 110 1.78 0.64 -15.92
N ALA A 111 1.78 1.67 -16.77
CA ALA A 111 2.98 2.10 -17.49
C ALA A 111 4.05 2.64 -16.53
N MET A 112 3.65 3.43 -15.53
CA MET A 112 4.54 3.91 -14.47
C MET A 112 5.14 2.74 -13.67
N ILE A 113 4.29 1.80 -13.25
CA ILE A 113 4.71 0.60 -12.52
C ILE A 113 5.66 -0.25 -13.36
N ARG A 114 5.23 -0.73 -14.54
CA ARG A 114 6.04 -1.62 -15.38
C ARG A 114 7.31 -0.95 -15.93
N GLY A 115 7.31 0.38 -16.03
CA GLY A 115 8.48 1.17 -16.41
C GLY A 115 9.50 1.40 -15.29
N ALA A 116 9.32 0.76 -14.12
CA ALA A 116 10.17 0.94 -12.93
C ALA A 116 10.27 2.39 -12.44
N HIS A 117 9.21 3.19 -12.62
CA HIS A 117 9.20 4.58 -12.18
C HIS A 117 8.84 4.73 -10.68
N CYS A 118 8.31 3.67 -10.05
CA CYS A 118 8.27 3.54 -8.59
C CYS A 118 9.60 2.93 -8.11
N GLN A 119 10.21 3.51 -7.08
CA GLN A 119 11.50 3.03 -6.57
C GLN A 119 11.34 1.82 -5.66
N VAL A 120 10.24 1.75 -4.91
CA VAL A 120 10.02 0.70 -3.91
C VAL A 120 8.59 0.18 -3.98
N THR A 121 8.44 -1.14 -4.00
CA THR A 121 7.16 -1.83 -3.79
C THR A 121 7.24 -2.70 -2.55
N ILE A 122 6.30 -2.54 -1.61
CA ILE A 122 6.19 -3.41 -0.43
C ILE A 122 4.90 -4.22 -0.52
N LEU A 123 5.01 -5.56 -0.54
CA LEU A 123 3.87 -6.47 -0.65
C LEU A 123 3.86 -7.49 0.48
N GLY A 124 2.65 -7.91 0.87
CA GLY A 124 2.47 -9.11 1.68
C GLY A 124 2.56 -10.38 0.83
N THR A 125 3.18 -11.43 1.37
CA THR A 125 3.24 -12.75 0.75
C THR A 125 2.71 -13.86 1.66
N MET A 126 2.28 -14.97 1.08
CA MET A 126 2.01 -16.21 1.82
C MET A 126 3.28 -17.05 1.91
N GLU A 127 4.01 -17.18 0.81
CA GLU A 127 5.26 -17.92 0.72
C GLU A 127 6.28 -17.14 -0.12
N VAL A 128 7.56 -17.28 0.23
CA VAL A 128 8.68 -16.81 -0.59
C VAL A 128 9.70 -17.93 -0.69
N ALA A 129 10.19 -18.20 -1.89
CA ALA A 129 11.21 -19.19 -2.14
C ALA A 129 12.61 -18.57 -2.06
N ALA A 130 13.64 -19.39 -1.84
CA ALA A 130 15.02 -18.91 -1.68
C ALA A 130 15.60 -18.22 -2.93
N ASN A 131 15.00 -18.47 -4.10
CA ASN A 131 15.35 -17.83 -5.37
C ASN A 131 14.61 -16.50 -5.61
N GLY A 132 13.76 -16.06 -4.68
CA GLY A 132 12.97 -14.84 -4.79
C GLY A 132 11.56 -15.02 -5.35
N ASP A 133 11.15 -16.23 -5.72
CA ASP A 133 9.77 -16.46 -6.17
C ASP A 133 8.79 -16.20 -5.02
N MET A 134 7.64 -15.58 -5.35
CA MET A 134 6.64 -15.16 -4.38
C MET A 134 5.27 -15.74 -4.74
N ALA A 135 4.50 -16.18 -3.73
CA ALA A 135 3.13 -16.64 -3.90
C ALA A 135 2.18 -15.92 -2.93
N ASN A 136 1.22 -15.16 -3.48
CA ASN A 136 0.29 -14.36 -2.67
C ASN A 136 -1.15 -14.22 -3.20
N TYR A 137 -1.50 -14.82 -4.35
CA TYR A 137 -2.77 -14.54 -5.04
C TYR A 137 -3.79 -15.69 -5.05
N LEU A 138 -3.35 -16.94 -4.84
CA LEU A 138 -4.20 -18.12 -4.98
C LEU A 138 -3.75 -19.27 -4.08
N ILE A 139 -4.72 -19.90 -3.41
CA ILE A 139 -4.57 -21.20 -2.74
C ILE A 139 -5.57 -22.16 -3.40
N PRO A 140 -5.13 -23.14 -4.19
CA PRO A 140 -6.03 -24.03 -4.92
C PRO A 140 -7.05 -24.70 -3.99
N GLY A 141 -8.34 -24.59 -4.33
CA GLY A 141 -9.44 -25.19 -3.56
C GLY A 141 -9.79 -24.47 -2.25
N LYS A 142 -9.18 -23.32 -1.93
CA LYS A 142 -9.48 -22.55 -0.70
C LYS A 142 -9.70 -21.06 -0.94
N LEU A 143 -8.76 -20.39 -1.60
CA LEU A 143 -8.76 -18.93 -1.75
C LEU A 143 -8.42 -18.54 -3.19
N VAL A 144 -9.36 -17.87 -3.87
CA VAL A 144 -9.17 -17.32 -5.22
C VAL A 144 -9.70 -15.89 -5.22
N LYS A 145 -8.82 -14.91 -4.97
CA LYS A 145 -9.18 -13.48 -4.99
C LYS A 145 -8.73 -12.76 -6.27
N GLY A 146 -7.92 -13.42 -7.10
CA GLY A 146 -7.25 -12.81 -8.25
C GLY A 146 -5.94 -12.13 -7.84
N MET A 147 -5.08 -11.87 -8.83
CA MET A 147 -3.74 -11.30 -8.62
C MET A 147 -3.73 -9.77 -8.43
N GLY A 148 -4.79 -9.06 -8.88
CA GLY A 148 -4.79 -7.59 -8.89
C GLY A 148 -3.56 -7.04 -9.63
N GLY A 149 -3.02 -5.90 -9.17
CA GLY A 149 -1.76 -5.34 -9.68
C GLY A 149 -0.48 -6.05 -9.20
N ALA A 150 -0.57 -7.10 -8.39
CA ALA A 150 0.61 -7.68 -7.73
C ALA A 150 1.65 -8.20 -8.74
N MET A 151 1.22 -8.79 -9.86
CA MET A 151 2.14 -9.32 -10.88
C MET A 151 2.90 -8.20 -11.61
N ASP A 152 2.24 -7.10 -11.96
CA ASP A 152 2.88 -5.94 -12.58
C ASP A 152 3.89 -5.28 -11.63
N LEU A 153 3.55 -5.21 -10.34
CA LEU A 153 4.40 -4.61 -9.32
C LEU A 153 5.71 -5.39 -9.13
N VAL A 154 5.64 -6.72 -9.00
CA VAL A 154 6.85 -7.56 -8.83
C VAL A 154 7.66 -7.73 -10.11
N ALA A 155 7.03 -7.59 -11.28
CA ALA A 155 7.71 -7.71 -12.57
C ALA A 155 8.37 -6.40 -13.06
N SER A 156 8.16 -5.29 -12.33
CA SER A 156 8.65 -3.96 -12.73
C SER A 156 10.17 -3.85 -12.78
N GLY A 157 10.89 -4.64 -11.99
CA GLY A 157 12.33 -4.49 -11.77
C GLY A 157 12.68 -3.38 -10.78
N SER A 158 11.69 -2.72 -10.16
CA SER A 158 11.92 -1.89 -8.97
C SER A 158 12.37 -2.75 -7.79
N ARG A 159 12.86 -2.09 -6.73
CA ARG A 159 13.08 -2.76 -5.45
C ARG A 159 11.75 -3.15 -4.81
#